data_AF-S4NXJ4-F1
#
_entry.id   AF-S4NXJ4-F1
#
_cell.length_a   1.000
_cell.length_b   1.000
_cell.length_c   1.000
_cell.angle_alpha   90.00
_cell.angle_beta   90.00
_cell.angle_gamma   90.00
#
_symmetry.space_group_name_H-M   'P 1'
#
loop_
_entity.id
_entity.type
_entity.pdbx_description
1 polymer ?
#
loop_
_entity_poly.entity_id
_entity_poly.type
_entity_poly.pdbx_seq_one_letter_code
_entity_poly.pdbx_strand_id
1 'polypeptide(L)'
;MYITDWRLDAIVRLHKLTGEQEDIMVREPQTNRLYGVKVYSQDIQKIDPNQPCSINNGNCQKFCFAVPRNNTELLTVKCGCPYGEKLALDGTSCIADPNSEPPVQACP
;
A
#
# COMPACT_ATOMS: atom_id res chain seq x y z
N MET A 1 -10.48 -12.11 -13.17
CA MET A 1 -9.12 -11.63 -12.87
C MET A 1 -8.63 -10.87 -14.10
N TYR A 2 -7.88 -9.80 -13.87
CA TYR A 2 -7.23 -9.05 -14.95
C TYR A 2 -5.73 -9.03 -14.65
N ILE A 3 -4.91 -9.31 -15.66
CA ILE A 3 -3.46 -9.29 -15.57
C ILE A 3 -2.88 -8.49 -16.73
N THR A 4 -1.70 -7.91 -16.54
CA THR A 4 -0.89 -7.35 -17.62
C THR A 4 0.14 -8.38 -18.06
N ASP A 5 0.25 -8.62 -19.36
CA ASP A 5 1.31 -9.45 -19.95
C ASP A 5 2.19 -8.60 -20.85
N TRP A 6 3.45 -8.43 -20.42
CA TRP A 6 4.49 -7.66 -21.11
C TRP A 6 5.08 -8.31 -22.37
N ARG A 7 4.82 -9.60 -22.63
CA ARG A 7 5.23 -10.31 -23.85
C ARG A 7 4.15 -10.16 -24.91
N LEU A 8 2.90 -10.08 -24.48
CA LEU A 8 1.74 -9.87 -25.34
C LEU A 8 1.39 -8.39 -25.54
N ASP A 9 2.03 -7.49 -24.77
CA ASP A 9 1.70 -6.07 -24.66
C ASP A 9 0.19 -5.86 -24.44
N ALA A 10 -0.39 -6.60 -23.49
CA ALA A 10 -1.84 -6.71 -23.38
C ALA A 10 -2.36 -6.78 -21.93
N ILE A 11 -3.64 -6.41 -21.78
CA ILE A 11 -4.44 -6.71 -20.60
C ILE A 11 -5.29 -7.95 -20.91
N VAL A 12 -5.11 -9.00 -20.12
CA VAL A 12 -5.82 -10.28 -20.27
C VAL A 12 -6.82 -10.44 -19.14
N ARG A 13 -8.03 -10.89 -19.47
CA ARG A 13 -9.10 -11.25 -18.55
C ARG A 13 -9.23 -12.77 -18.51
N LEU A 14 -9.47 -13.32 -17.32
CA LEU A 14 -9.78 -14.74 -17.11
C LEU A 14 -10.65 -14.95 -15.88
N HIS A 15 -11.32 -16.09 -15.77
CA HIS A 15 -12.12 -16.44 -14.61
C HIS A 15 -11.23 -16.63 -13.37
N LYS A 16 -11.51 -15.90 -12.27
CA LYS A 16 -10.60 -15.81 -11.12
C LYS A 16 -10.39 -17.15 -10.40
N LEU A 17 -11.40 -18.01 -10.36
CA LEU A 17 -11.39 -19.24 -9.56
C LEU A 17 -11.02 -20.49 -10.38
N THR A 18 -11.42 -20.53 -11.66
CA THR A 18 -11.20 -21.71 -12.53
C THR A 18 -10.07 -21.50 -13.52
N GLY A 19 -9.67 -20.25 -13.78
CA GLY A 19 -8.69 -19.90 -14.80
C GLY A 19 -9.23 -19.94 -16.25
N GLU A 20 -10.48 -20.33 -16.47
CA GLU A 20 -11.09 -20.44 -17.79
C GLU A 20 -11.46 -19.07 -18.39
N GLN A 21 -11.99 -19.06 -19.62
CA GLN A 21 -12.49 -17.86 -20.31
C GLN A 21 -11.42 -16.77 -20.46
N GLU A 22 -10.22 -17.18 -20.88
CA GLU A 22 -9.16 -16.25 -21.22
C GLU A 22 -9.54 -15.40 -22.43
N ASP A 23 -9.37 -14.09 -22.31
CA ASP A 23 -9.71 -13.12 -23.34
C ASP A 23 -8.79 -11.90 -23.28
N ILE A 24 -8.42 -11.35 -24.43
CA ILE A 24 -7.55 -10.17 -24.54
C ILE A 24 -8.44 -8.93 -24.62
N MET A 25 -8.41 -8.13 -23.56
CA MET A 25 -9.28 -6.94 -23.45
C MET A 25 -8.71 -5.73 -24.17
N VAL A 26 -7.40 -5.55 -24.09
CA VAL A 26 -6.67 -4.39 -24.64
C VAL A 26 -5.32 -4.89 -25.14
N ARG A 27 -4.89 -4.38 -26.29
CA ARG A 27 -3.50 -4.48 -26.78
C ARG A 27 -2.92 -3.08 -26.85
N GLU A 28 -1.79 -2.89 -26.21
CA GLU A 28 -1.01 -1.66 -26.31
C GLU A 28 -0.07 -1.72 -27.52
N PRO A 29 0.22 -0.56 -28.15
CA PRO A 29 1.30 -0.49 -29.14
C PRO A 29 2.63 -0.90 -28.50
N GLN A 30 3.52 -1.57 -29.26
CA GLN A 30 4.78 -2.15 -28.77
C GLN A 30 5.77 -1.17 -28.12
N THR A 31 5.47 0.13 -28.15
CA THR A 31 6.25 1.18 -27.47
C THR A 31 5.86 1.38 -26.01
N ASN A 32 4.69 0.89 -25.57
CA ASN A 32 4.17 1.05 -24.22
C ASN A 32 4.09 -0.29 -23.48
N ARG A 33 5.03 -0.53 -22.55
CA ARG A 33 4.99 -1.70 -21.68
C ARG A 33 4.03 -1.50 -20.52
N LEU A 34 3.12 -2.45 -20.35
CA LEU A 34 2.20 -2.51 -19.21
C LEU A 34 2.88 -3.24 -18.03
N TYR A 35 3.06 -2.53 -16.91
CA TYR A 35 3.70 -3.07 -15.70
C TYR A 35 2.74 -3.39 -14.56
N GLY A 36 1.48 -2.97 -14.67
CA GLY A 36 0.49 -3.26 -13.66
C GLY A 36 -0.90 -2.77 -14.07
N VAL A 37 -1.90 -3.42 -13.48
CA VAL A 37 -3.31 -3.04 -13.59
C VAL A 37 -3.89 -2.94 -12.18
N LYS A 38 -4.67 -1.90 -11.91
CA LYS A 38 -5.37 -1.70 -10.63
C LYS A 38 -6.85 -1.48 -10.90
N VAL A 39 -7.69 -2.15 -10.13
CA VAL A 39 -9.14 -1.90 -10.15
C VAL A 39 -9.41 -0.55 -9.50
N TYR A 40 -10.24 0.27 -10.13
CA TYR A 40 -10.73 1.53 -9.56
C TYR A 40 -12.25 1.45 -9.42
N SER A 41 -12.71 1.29 -8.17
CA SER A 41 -14.13 1.29 -7.81
C SER A 41 -14.27 1.77 -6.36
N GLN A 42 -15.41 2.37 -6.02
CA GLN A 42 -15.73 2.75 -4.64
C GLN A 42 -15.79 1.52 -3.71
N ASP A 43 -16.29 0.39 -4.22
CA ASP A 43 -16.51 -0.83 -3.42
C ASP A 43 -15.22 -1.45 -2.89
N ILE A 44 -14.09 -1.25 -3.57
CA ILE A 44 -12.78 -1.77 -3.18
C ILE A 44 -11.94 -0.75 -2.38
N GLN A 45 -12.45 0.48 -2.23
CA GLN A 45 -11.79 1.61 -1.54
C GLN A 45 -12.56 2.00 -0.27
N LYS A 46 -13.10 1.00 0.44
CA LYS A 46 -13.83 1.23 1.70
C LYS A 46 -12.85 1.62 2.80
N ILE A 47 -13.16 2.71 3.49
CA ILE A 47 -12.43 3.15 4.68
C ILE A 47 -13.12 2.54 5.90
N ASP A 48 -12.35 1.92 6.79
CA ASP A 48 -12.87 1.41 8.06
C ASP A 48 -13.38 2.59 8.90
N PRO A 49 -14.67 2.60 9.33
CA PRO A 49 -15.20 3.68 10.16
C PRO A 49 -14.48 3.79 11.52
N ASN A 50 -13.84 2.72 11.99
CA ASN A 50 -13.07 2.68 13.22
C ASN A 50 -11.57 2.94 12.99
N GLN A 51 -11.18 3.49 11.84
CA GLN A 51 -9.80 3.84 11.50
C GLN A 51 -9.20 4.80 12.56
N PRO A 52 -8.33 4.32 13.46
CA PRO A 52 -7.95 5.08 14.65
C PRO A 52 -7.02 6.27 14.34
N CYS A 53 -6.37 6.29 13.17
CA CYS A 53 -5.56 7.42 12.71
C CYS A 53 -6.40 8.59 12.19
N SER A 54 -7.69 8.41 11.93
CA SER A 54 -8.56 9.47 11.37
C SER A 54 -8.85 10.59 12.36
N ILE A 55 -8.79 10.30 13.67
CA ILE A 55 -9.04 11.26 14.75
C ILE A 55 -7.71 11.65 15.36
N ASN A 56 -7.38 12.94 15.28
CA ASN A 56 -6.15 13.52 15.85
C ASN A 56 -4.86 12.73 15.50
N ASN A 57 -4.79 12.15 14.30
CA ASN A 57 -3.66 11.33 13.86
C ASN A 57 -3.30 10.18 14.84
N GLY A 58 -4.29 9.63 15.56
CA GLY A 58 -4.06 8.61 16.60
C GLY A 58 -3.20 9.10 17.78
N ASN A 59 -3.08 10.42 17.97
CA ASN A 59 -2.14 11.10 18.87
C ASN A 59 -0.65 10.95 18.50
N CYS A 60 -0.33 10.52 17.28
CA CYS A 60 1.04 10.46 16.79
C CYS A 60 1.53 11.86 16.39
N GLN A 61 2.79 12.19 16.72
CA GLN A 61 3.40 13.46 16.31
C GLN A 61 3.60 13.55 14.79
N LYS A 62 3.95 12.45 14.15
CA LYS A 62 4.25 12.39 12.70
C LYS A 62 3.42 11.31 12.02
N PHE A 63 3.95 10.11 11.80
CA PHE A 63 3.21 9.06 11.11
C PHE A 63 2.32 8.27 12.04
N CYS A 64 1.10 7.97 11.60
CA CYS A 64 0.17 7.08 12.26
C CYS A 64 -0.14 5.89 11.35
N PHE A 65 0.08 4.68 11.87
CA PHE A 65 -0.25 3.43 11.21
C PHE A 65 -1.30 2.70 12.01
N ALA A 66 -2.43 2.39 11.38
CA ALA A 66 -3.41 1.48 11.94
C ALA A 66 -3.03 0.04 11.61
N VAL A 67 -2.63 -0.70 12.63
CA VAL A 67 -2.20 -2.09 12.49
C VAL A 67 -3.23 -3.04 13.12
N PRO A 68 -3.53 -4.19 12.48
CA PRO A 68 -4.41 -5.20 13.06
C PRO A 68 -3.84 -5.74 14.38
N ARG A 69 -4.70 -5.87 15.40
CA ARG A 69 -4.34 -6.47 16.69
C ARG A 69 -4.54 -7.98 16.62
N ASN A 70 -3.48 -8.78 16.74
CA ASN A 70 -3.54 -10.24 16.92
C ASN A 70 -4.54 -10.98 16.00
N ASN A 71 -4.48 -10.73 14.69
CA ASN A 71 -5.40 -11.31 13.68
C ASN A 71 -6.91 -11.02 13.92
N THR A 72 -7.24 -9.98 14.68
CA THR A 72 -8.62 -9.49 14.80
C THR A 72 -8.86 -8.34 13.81
N GLU A 73 -10.13 -8.03 13.56
CA GLU A 73 -10.55 -6.84 12.79
C GLU A 73 -10.30 -5.52 13.55
N LEU A 74 -9.87 -5.59 14.82
CA LEU A 74 -9.59 -4.40 15.63
C LEU A 74 -8.24 -3.79 15.23
N LEU A 75 -8.27 -2.49 14.92
CA LEU A 75 -7.09 -1.70 14.61
C LEU A 75 -6.50 -1.07 15.86
N THR A 76 -5.17 -1.04 15.95
CA THR A 76 -4.42 -0.32 16.99
C THR A 76 -3.49 0.69 16.36
N VAL A 77 -3.26 1.80 17.06
CA VAL A 77 -2.34 2.84 16.61
C VAL A 77 -0.90 2.40 16.85
N LYS A 78 -0.07 2.55 15.80
CA LYS A 78 1.38 2.54 15.89
C LYS A 78 1.91 3.82 15.28
N CYS A 79 2.61 4.61 16.09
CA CYS A 79 3.25 5.82 15.61
C CYS A 79 4.61 5.49 14.97
N GLY A 80 5.01 6.29 13.99
CA GLY A 80 6.33 6.20 13.37
C GLY A 80 6.91 7.57 13.08
N CYS A 81 8.23 7.61 12.91
CA CYS A 81 9.00 8.81 12.65
C CYS A 81 9.69 8.71 11.28
N PRO A 82 9.93 9.85 10.61
CA PRO A 82 10.71 9.89 9.38
C PRO A 82 12.19 9.56 9.65
N TYR A 83 12.95 9.39 8.57
CA TYR A 83 14.39 9.22 8.63
C TYR A 83 15.08 10.36 9.40
N GLY A 84 16.16 10.03 10.11
CA GLY A 84 16.84 10.97 11.00
C GLY A 84 16.15 11.20 12.35
N GLU A 85 15.08 10.46 12.64
CA GLU A 85 14.35 10.49 13.91
C GLU A 85 13.95 9.08 14.37
N LYS A 86 13.72 8.93 15.67
CA LYS A 86 13.12 7.73 16.25
C LYS A 86 11.95 8.07 17.16
N LEU A 87 11.10 7.07 17.38
CA LEU A 87 10.00 7.17 18.32
C LEU A 87 10.55 7.25 19.75
N ALA A 88 10.05 8.21 20.52
CA ALA A 88 10.36 8.37 21.93
C ALA A 88 9.70 7.29 22.78
N LEU A 89 10.07 7.21 24.07
CA LEU A 89 9.54 6.20 25.00
C LEU A 89 8.04 6.36 25.29
N ASP A 90 7.49 7.54 25.03
CA ASP A 90 6.03 7.79 25.12
C ASP A 90 5.25 7.11 23.98
N GLY A 91 5.94 6.53 22.98
CA GLY A 91 5.34 5.84 21.85
C GLY A 91 4.59 6.74 20.86
N THR A 92 4.72 8.06 20.97
CA THR A 92 3.95 9.03 20.17
C THR A 92 4.79 10.16 19.61
N SER A 93 5.81 10.62 20.36
CA SER A 93 6.70 11.71 19.96
C SER A 93 7.91 11.20 19.18
N CYS A 94 8.48 12.06 18.35
CA CYS A 94 9.70 11.81 17.57
C CYS A 94 10.85 12.65 18.10
N ILE A 95 12.00 12.00 18.32
CA ILE A 95 13.25 12.60 18.75
C ILE A 95 14.33 12.42 17.67
N ALA A 96 15.22 13.40 17.54
CA ALA A 96 16.31 13.34 16.57
C ALA A 96 17.19 12.11 16.80
N ASP A 97 17.44 11.36 15.73
CA ASP A 97 18.36 10.23 15.69
C ASP A 97 19.02 10.19 14.30
N PRO A 98 20.13 10.92 14.09
CA PRO A 98 20.79 11.04 12.79
C PRO A 98 21.28 9.72 12.20
N ASN A 99 21.34 8.66 13.00
CA ASN A 99 21.76 7.32 12.57
C ASN A 99 20.57 6.40 12.24
N SER A 100 19.33 6.85 12.49
CA SER A 100 18.12 6.11 12.12
C SER A 100 17.95 6.10 10.60
N GLU A 101 17.93 4.89 10.05
CA GLU A 101 17.93 4.47 8.64
C GLU A 101 18.24 5.57 7.60
N PRO A 102 19.44 5.58 6.99
CA PRO A 102 19.73 6.49 5.88
C PRO A 102 18.89 6.12 4.66
N PRO A 103 18.58 7.09 3.76
CA PRO A 103 17.88 6.77 2.52
C PRO A 103 18.68 5.71 1.77
N VAL A 104 18.06 4.55 1.52
CA VAL A 104 18.60 3.58 0.57
C VAL A 104 18.85 4.32 -0.73
N GLN A 105 20.10 4.36 -1.17
CA GLN A 105 20.42 4.94 -2.47
C GLN A 105 19.62 4.16 -3.51
N ALA A 106 18.67 4.82 -4.17
CA ALA A 106 17.86 4.18 -5.18
C ALA A 106 18.79 3.52 -6.22
N CYS A 107 18.48 2.29 -6.60
CA CYS A 107 19.19 1.63 -7.69
C CYS A 107 19.21 2.56 -8.91
N PRO A 108 20.36 2.74 -9.58
CA PRO A 108 20.47 3.59 -10.76
C PRO A 108 19.53 3.16 -11.90
#